data_AF-A0A2K1R5Z1-F1
#
_entry.id   AF-A0A2K1R5Z1-F1
#
_cell.length_a   1.000
_cell.length_b   1.000
_cell.length_c   1.000
_cell.angle_alpha   90.00
_cell.angle_beta   90.00
_cell.angle_gamma   90.00
#
_symmetry.space_group_name_H-M   'P 1'
#
loop_
_entity.id
_entity.type
_entity.pdbx_description
1 polymer ?
#
loop_
_entity_poly.entity_id
_entity_poly.type
_entity_poly.pdbx_seq_one_letter_code
_entity_poly.pdbx_strand_id
1 'polypeptide(L)'
;MDFIVDNDANGDIAGNVAVDIARARDENEIVENSVEGEFEQYDHKMDKESLAIDMIPDAVPAMSMVAADEPYMGQEFDSEASAHAFYNAYATRIGFVIRVSKLSRSRRDGSAIGRALVCNKEGFRMPDKREKIVRQRAETRVGCRAMILVRKASSGKWEVTKFVKEHTHSLTPGKARRDCIYDQYPNEHDKIRELSQQLALEKKRAATYKRHLELIFEQIEEHNESLSKKIQHIVHSVRGMENKPQQSQT
;
A
#
# COMPACT_ATOMS: atom_id res chain seq x y z
N MET A 1 25.06 18.08 41.03
CA MET A 1 23.94 18.73 41.73
C MET A 1 22.95 19.18 40.67
N ASP A 2 21.80 18.54 40.71
CA ASP A 2 20.61 18.76 39.89
C ASP A 2 20.09 20.20 40.04
N PHE A 3 19.32 20.68 39.06
CA PHE A 3 18.03 21.33 39.35
C PHE A 3 17.13 21.28 38.10
N ILE A 4 16.10 20.44 38.22
CA ILE A 4 14.86 20.43 37.46
C ILE A 4 14.04 21.66 37.86
N VAL A 5 13.40 22.32 36.90
CA VAL A 5 12.21 23.14 37.15
C VAL A 5 11.23 22.90 36.01
N ASP A 6 10.20 22.11 36.29
CA ASP A 6 8.92 22.13 35.57
C ASP A 6 8.15 23.38 36.01
N ASN A 7 7.45 24.05 35.09
CA ASN A 7 6.20 24.71 35.44
C ASN A 7 5.30 24.90 34.21
N ASP A 8 4.16 24.22 34.23
CA ASP A 8 3.00 24.48 33.38
C ASP A 8 2.30 25.78 33.83
N ALA A 9 1.83 26.59 32.88
CA ALA A 9 0.84 27.63 33.14
C ALA A 9 -0.12 27.76 31.96
N ASN A 10 -1.34 27.30 32.22
CA ASN A 10 -2.55 27.44 31.42
C ASN A 10 -2.99 28.91 31.33
N GLY A 11 -3.50 29.33 30.17
CA GLY A 11 -3.98 30.70 29.94
C GLY A 11 -4.92 30.77 28.75
N ASP A 12 -6.20 30.52 29.02
CA ASP A 12 -7.34 30.78 28.13
C ASP A 12 -7.41 32.26 27.73
N ILE A 13 -7.52 32.53 26.42
CA ILE A 13 -8.14 33.76 25.91
C ILE A 13 -9.12 33.37 24.80
N ALA A 14 -10.39 33.51 25.15
CA ALA A 14 -11.53 33.43 24.26
C ALA A 14 -11.66 34.69 23.39
N GLY A 15 -12.14 34.49 22.16
CA GLY A 15 -12.73 35.55 21.33
C GLY A 15 -12.25 35.53 19.89
N ASN A 16 -13.03 34.97 18.96
CA ASN A 16 -13.94 35.79 18.16
C ASN A 16 -14.56 35.05 16.96
N VAL A 17 -15.88 35.24 16.87
CA VAL A 17 -16.72 35.46 15.68
C VAL A 17 -16.93 34.28 14.72
N ALA A 18 -18.11 33.70 14.86
CA ALA A 18 -18.82 32.93 13.84
C ALA A 18 -19.22 33.82 12.65
N VAL A 19 -19.05 33.30 11.42
CA VAL A 19 -19.82 33.72 10.26
C VAL A 19 -20.23 32.46 9.49
N ASP A 20 -21.51 32.09 9.65
CA ASP A 20 -22.22 31.14 8.80
C ASP A 20 -22.63 31.83 7.50
N ILE A 21 -22.26 31.29 6.32
CA ILE A 21 -23.05 31.50 5.08
C ILE A 21 -23.11 30.22 4.24
N ALA A 22 -24.32 29.64 4.26
CA ALA A 22 -25.12 29.00 3.21
C ALA A 22 -24.68 27.71 2.49
N ARG A 23 -25.55 26.70 2.66
CA ARG A 23 -25.76 25.53 1.79
C ARG A 23 -26.39 25.96 0.45
N ALA A 24 -25.95 25.37 -0.65
CA ALA A 24 -26.75 25.20 -1.86
C ALA A 24 -26.81 23.70 -2.22
N ARG A 25 -28.03 23.17 -2.18
CA ARG A 25 -28.54 21.97 -2.90
C ARG A 25 -28.82 22.41 -4.35
N ASP A 26 -28.90 21.62 -5.40
CA ASP A 26 -28.80 20.19 -5.72
C ASP A 26 -29.20 20.13 -7.20
N GLU A 27 -28.46 19.51 -8.13
CA GLU A 27 -29.02 19.00 -9.40
C GLU A 27 -28.24 17.76 -9.88
N ASN A 28 -28.97 16.64 -9.97
CA ASN A 28 -28.61 15.37 -10.59
C ASN A 28 -28.34 15.52 -12.10
N GLU A 29 -27.42 14.72 -12.63
CA GLU A 29 -27.66 14.10 -13.94
C GLU A 29 -27.00 12.71 -14.00
N ILE A 30 -27.87 11.70 -14.09
CA ILE A 30 -27.60 10.30 -14.32
C ILE A 30 -27.64 10.10 -15.83
N VAL A 31 -26.57 9.57 -16.43
CA VAL A 31 -26.63 8.98 -17.78
C VAL A 31 -26.12 7.56 -17.67
N GLU A 32 -27.09 6.65 -17.60
CA GLU A 32 -26.95 5.25 -17.96
C GLU A 32 -26.59 5.16 -19.45
N ASN A 33 -25.69 4.23 -19.79
CA ASN A 33 -25.79 3.61 -21.10
C ASN A 33 -25.41 2.13 -21.02
N SER A 34 -26.42 1.30 -21.27
CA SER A 34 -26.35 -0.15 -21.44
C SER A 34 -25.77 -0.50 -22.80
N VAL A 35 -24.90 -1.50 -22.86
CA VAL A 35 -24.85 -2.43 -24.00
C VAL A 35 -24.60 -3.83 -23.44
N GLU A 36 -25.63 -4.66 -23.58
CA GLU A 36 -25.59 -6.11 -23.42
C GLU A 36 -24.99 -6.80 -24.67
N GLY A 37 -24.54 -8.03 -24.48
CA GLY A 37 -24.03 -8.97 -25.49
C GLY A 37 -23.21 -10.05 -24.77
N GLU A 38 -23.86 -11.00 -24.09
CA GLU A 38 -24.35 -12.28 -24.64
C GLU A 38 -23.19 -13.16 -25.15
N PHE A 39 -22.89 -14.27 -24.45
CA PHE A 39 -22.97 -15.63 -25.02
C PHE A 39 -22.60 -16.75 -24.01
N GLU A 40 -23.61 -17.58 -23.75
CA GLU A 40 -23.64 -19.03 -23.46
C GLU A 40 -23.04 -19.64 -22.17
N GLN A 41 -23.99 -19.85 -21.25
CA GLN A 41 -24.13 -20.98 -20.34
C GLN A 41 -24.62 -22.22 -21.12
N TYR A 42 -23.84 -23.31 -21.15
CA TYR A 42 -24.34 -24.64 -21.52
C TYR A 42 -24.75 -25.42 -20.26
N ASP A 43 -26.05 -25.70 -20.17
CA ASP A 43 -26.67 -26.64 -19.23
C ASP A 43 -26.48 -28.09 -19.72
N HIS A 44 -26.08 -28.99 -18.81
CA HIS A 44 -26.42 -30.41 -18.91
C HIS A 44 -26.97 -30.91 -17.57
N LYS A 45 -28.29 -31.13 -17.54
CA LYS A 45 -29.02 -31.89 -16.52
C LYS A 45 -28.76 -33.39 -16.67
N MET A 46 -28.59 -34.11 -15.57
CA MET A 46 -29.04 -35.50 -15.38
C MET A 46 -29.19 -35.78 -13.87
N ASP A 47 -30.42 -35.64 -13.41
CA ASP A 47 -31.26 -36.61 -12.69
C ASP A 47 -30.67 -37.45 -11.53
N LYS A 48 -31.49 -37.53 -10.49
CA LYS A 48 -31.22 -38.09 -9.16
C LYS A 48 -31.79 -39.51 -9.05
N GLU A 49 -31.10 -40.32 -8.23
CA GLU A 49 -31.63 -41.37 -7.32
C GLU A 49 -31.49 -42.85 -7.75
N SER A 50 -30.68 -43.62 -6.99
CA SER A 50 -31.15 -44.64 -6.02
C SER A 50 -29.96 -45.47 -5.46
N LEU A 51 -30.08 -45.86 -4.18
CA LEU A 51 -29.10 -46.57 -3.34
C LEU A 51 -29.23 -48.10 -3.42
N ALA A 52 -28.12 -48.85 -3.37
CA ALA A 52 -27.81 -49.94 -2.41
C ALA A 52 -26.59 -50.81 -2.81
N ILE A 53 -25.53 -50.81 -1.97
CA ILE A 53 -24.82 -51.94 -1.29
C ILE A 53 -24.72 -53.29 -2.08
N ASP A 54 -23.58 -53.95 -2.37
CA ASP A 54 -22.49 -54.43 -1.48
C ASP A 54 -21.30 -55.11 -2.25
N MET A 55 -20.20 -55.36 -1.50
CA MET A 55 -19.08 -56.33 -1.70
C MET A 55 -17.79 -55.97 -2.49
N ILE A 56 -16.65 -56.15 -1.79
CA ILE A 56 -15.24 -56.13 -2.24
C ILE A 56 -14.78 -57.59 -2.55
N PRO A 57 -13.76 -57.84 -3.38
CA PRO A 57 -12.44 -58.17 -2.81
C PRO A 57 -11.20 -57.62 -3.57
N ASP A 58 -10.31 -57.02 -2.76
CA ASP A 58 -8.84 -57.08 -2.65
C ASP A 58 -7.84 -57.12 -3.84
N ALA A 59 -6.67 -56.49 -3.58
CA ALA A 59 -5.32 -56.64 -4.20
C ALA A 59 -4.79 -55.64 -5.28
N VAL A 60 -4.42 -54.43 -4.83
CA VAL A 60 -3.13 -53.66 -4.94
C VAL A 60 -2.18 -53.96 -6.14
N PRO A 61 -1.63 -52.96 -6.89
CA PRO A 61 -0.64 -52.02 -6.35
C PRO A 61 -0.96 -50.53 -6.50
N ALA A 62 -0.86 -49.83 -5.37
CA ALA A 62 -0.77 -48.38 -5.29
C ALA A 62 0.49 -47.90 -6.05
N MET A 63 0.30 -47.36 -7.25
CA MET A 63 1.28 -46.46 -7.84
C MET A 63 1.32 -45.22 -6.95
N SER A 64 2.50 -44.92 -6.39
CA SER A 64 2.73 -43.64 -5.75
C SER A 64 2.62 -42.55 -6.82
N MET A 65 1.44 -41.93 -6.93
CA MET A 65 1.35 -40.59 -7.49
C MET A 65 2.29 -39.71 -6.67
N VAL A 66 3.45 -39.38 -7.24
CA VAL A 66 4.09 -38.11 -6.90
C VAL A 66 3.03 -37.05 -7.23
N ALA A 67 2.33 -36.60 -6.19
CA ALA A 67 1.26 -35.63 -6.33
C ALA A 67 1.89 -34.40 -7.00
N ALA A 68 1.47 -34.10 -8.23
CA ALA A 68 2.00 -33.00 -9.06
C ALA A 68 1.95 -31.62 -8.37
N ASP A 69 1.27 -31.54 -7.23
CA ASP A 69 1.02 -30.35 -6.45
C ASP A 69 1.91 -30.22 -5.20
N GLU A 70 2.89 -31.11 -4.98
CA GLU A 70 3.85 -30.97 -3.87
C GLU A 70 5.06 -30.11 -4.28
N PRO A 71 5.42 -29.08 -3.48
CA PRO A 71 6.61 -28.29 -3.75
C PRO A 71 7.88 -29.12 -3.73
N TYR A 72 8.80 -28.85 -4.64
CA TYR A 72 10.11 -29.49 -4.68
C TYR A 72 11.23 -28.48 -4.89
N MET A 73 12.44 -28.86 -4.49
CA MET A 73 13.64 -28.03 -4.65
C MET A 73 13.95 -27.81 -6.13
N GLY A 74 14.21 -26.57 -6.52
CA GLY A 74 14.45 -26.19 -7.92
C GLY A 74 13.19 -26.00 -8.77
N GLN A 75 11.98 -26.11 -8.19
CA GLN A 75 10.76 -25.78 -8.90
C GLN A 75 10.76 -24.29 -9.29
N GLU A 76 10.54 -23.99 -10.58
CA GLU A 76 10.56 -22.65 -11.13
C GLU A 76 9.15 -22.04 -11.27
N PHE A 77 9.08 -20.71 -11.18
CA PHE A 77 7.89 -19.90 -11.34
C PHE A 77 8.24 -18.61 -12.09
N ASP A 78 7.29 -18.07 -12.85
CA ASP A 78 7.51 -16.83 -13.61
C ASP A 78 7.51 -15.57 -12.72
N SER A 79 6.84 -15.63 -11.55
CA SER A 79 6.73 -14.50 -10.62
C SER A 79 6.68 -14.94 -9.14
N GLU A 80 7.00 -13.99 -8.24
CA GLU A 80 6.81 -14.17 -6.79
C GLU A 80 5.35 -14.52 -6.46
N ALA A 81 4.41 -13.86 -7.11
CA ALA A 81 2.98 -14.07 -6.93
C ALA A 81 2.55 -15.49 -7.34
N SER A 82 3.08 -16.02 -8.44
CA SER A 82 2.79 -17.41 -8.86
C SER A 82 3.33 -18.44 -7.88
N ALA A 83 4.54 -18.24 -7.33
CA ALA A 83 5.09 -19.10 -6.30
C ALA A 83 4.26 -19.06 -5.00
N HIS A 84 3.78 -17.87 -4.63
CA HIS A 84 2.87 -17.69 -3.50
C HIS A 84 1.55 -18.43 -3.70
N ALA A 85 0.90 -18.25 -4.85
CA ALA A 85 -0.36 -18.91 -5.18
C ALA A 85 -0.23 -20.44 -5.15
N PHE A 86 0.85 -20.98 -5.73
CA PHE A 86 1.14 -22.41 -5.69
C PHE A 86 1.29 -22.94 -4.27
N TYR A 87 2.12 -22.30 -3.44
CA TYR A 87 2.32 -22.77 -2.06
C TYR A 87 1.07 -22.59 -1.19
N ASN A 88 0.25 -21.57 -1.46
CA ASN A 88 -1.03 -21.37 -0.79
C ASN A 88 -2.04 -22.48 -1.14
N ALA A 89 -2.10 -22.89 -2.40
CA ALA A 89 -2.92 -24.02 -2.84
C ALA A 89 -2.46 -25.32 -2.18
N TYR A 90 -1.15 -25.59 -2.17
CA TYR A 90 -0.54 -26.69 -1.43
C TYR A 90 -0.95 -26.67 0.04
N ALA A 91 -0.79 -25.52 0.72
CA ALA A 91 -1.09 -25.39 2.14
C ALA A 91 -2.57 -25.63 2.45
N THR A 92 -3.46 -25.10 1.62
CA THR A 92 -4.91 -25.27 1.76
C THR A 92 -5.30 -26.74 1.65
N ARG A 93 -4.72 -27.47 0.68
CA ARG A 93 -4.94 -28.90 0.48
C ARG A 93 -4.42 -29.73 1.65
N ILE A 94 -3.22 -29.40 2.15
CA ILE A 94 -2.59 -30.09 3.28
C ILE A 94 -3.24 -29.72 4.62
N GLY A 95 -3.96 -28.59 4.71
CA GLY A 95 -4.75 -28.20 5.88
C GLY A 95 -4.04 -27.23 6.83
N PHE A 96 -3.22 -26.32 6.29
CA PHE A 96 -2.66 -25.19 7.04
C PHE A 96 -2.79 -23.89 6.25
N VAL A 97 -2.54 -22.77 6.93
CA VAL A 97 -2.55 -21.43 6.34
C VAL A 97 -1.11 -20.91 6.33
N ILE A 98 -0.73 -20.26 5.23
CA ILE A 98 0.60 -19.66 5.08
C ILE A 98 0.65 -18.24 5.63
N ARG A 99 1.86 -17.81 5.97
CA ARG A 99 2.25 -16.45 6.31
C ARG A 99 3.39 -15.98 5.43
N VAL A 100 3.30 -14.77 4.87
CA VAL A 100 4.46 -14.09 4.27
C VAL A 100 5.42 -13.67 5.40
N SER A 101 6.65 -14.21 5.37
CA SER A 101 7.66 -13.99 6.42
C SER A 101 8.73 -12.99 5.94
N LYS A 102 9.96 -13.42 5.68
CA LYS A 102 11.08 -12.54 5.31
C LYS A 102 11.07 -12.19 3.82
N LEU A 103 11.38 -10.93 3.51
CA LEU A 103 11.65 -10.44 2.15
C LEU A 103 13.15 -10.21 2.04
N SER A 104 13.78 -10.76 1.02
CA SER A 104 15.15 -10.44 0.65
C SER A 104 15.12 -9.45 -0.49
N ARG A 105 15.88 -8.36 -0.34
CA ARG A 105 16.02 -7.32 -1.36
C ARG A 105 17.46 -7.22 -1.81
N SER A 106 17.66 -6.94 -3.09
CA SER A 106 18.96 -6.63 -3.65
C SER A 106 19.52 -5.37 -3.02
N ARG A 107 20.82 -5.37 -2.72
CA ARG A 107 21.52 -4.19 -2.19
C ARG A 107 21.76 -3.11 -3.25
N ARG A 108 21.68 -3.45 -4.53
CA ARG A 108 22.01 -2.54 -5.64
C ARG A 108 20.82 -1.67 -6.03
N ASP A 109 19.68 -2.29 -6.23
CA ASP A 109 18.47 -1.72 -6.83
C ASP A 109 17.24 -1.83 -5.91
N GLY A 110 17.34 -2.50 -4.76
CA GLY A 110 16.24 -2.64 -3.80
C GLY A 110 15.13 -3.61 -4.25
N SER A 111 15.26 -4.24 -5.41
CA SER A 111 14.28 -5.19 -5.94
C SER A 111 14.16 -6.45 -5.09
N ALA A 112 12.99 -7.09 -5.11
CA ALA A 112 12.75 -8.36 -4.43
C ALA A 112 13.56 -9.49 -5.12
N ILE A 113 14.41 -10.15 -4.34
CA ILE A 113 15.26 -11.27 -4.81
C ILE A 113 14.98 -12.58 -4.07
N GLY A 114 14.12 -12.56 -3.05
CA GLY A 114 13.73 -13.78 -2.35
C GLY A 114 12.63 -13.58 -1.34
N ARG A 115 11.83 -14.63 -1.13
CA ARG A 115 10.65 -14.61 -0.27
C ARG A 115 10.54 -15.89 0.54
N ALA A 116 10.37 -15.77 1.85
CA ALA A 116 10.02 -16.91 2.72
C ALA A 116 8.51 -16.92 2.99
N LEU A 117 7.87 -18.07 2.73
CA LEU A 117 6.48 -18.35 3.10
C LEU A 117 6.47 -19.45 4.15
N VAL A 118 5.81 -19.22 5.28
CA VAL A 118 5.86 -20.11 6.46
C VAL A 118 4.47 -20.53 6.90
N CYS A 119 4.33 -21.58 7.69
CA CYS A 119 3.07 -21.86 8.37
C CYS A 119 2.66 -20.71 9.31
N ASN A 120 1.37 -20.39 9.44
CA ASN A 120 0.90 -19.35 10.37
C ASN A 120 1.30 -19.65 11.83
N LYS A 121 1.43 -20.94 12.19
CA LYS A 121 1.88 -21.41 13.50
C LYS A 121 3.42 -21.44 13.67
N GLU A 122 4.16 -20.86 12.73
CA GLU A 122 5.64 -20.80 12.75
C GLU A 122 6.19 -19.94 13.88
N GLY A 123 7.30 -20.42 14.45
CA GLY A 123 8.07 -19.76 15.49
C GLY A 123 7.38 -19.72 16.85
N PHE A 124 7.92 -18.90 17.75
CA PHE A 124 7.31 -18.59 19.04
C PHE A 124 7.19 -17.07 19.14
N ARG A 125 6.05 -16.57 19.64
CA ARG A 125 5.91 -15.14 19.88
C ARG A 125 6.75 -14.77 21.11
N MET A 126 7.50 -13.68 21.00
CA MET A 126 8.17 -13.13 22.18
C MET A 126 7.11 -12.60 23.16
N PRO A 127 7.32 -12.77 24.47
CA PRO A 127 6.40 -12.23 25.47
C PRO A 127 6.24 -10.73 25.25
N ASP A 128 4.99 -10.27 25.18
CA ASP A 128 4.68 -8.85 25.05
C ASP A 128 5.07 -8.15 26.35
N LYS A 129 5.96 -7.16 26.29
CA LYS A 129 6.46 -6.43 27.46
C LYS A 129 5.53 -5.27 27.87
N ARG A 130 4.44 -5.03 27.15
CA ARG A 130 3.47 -3.97 27.45
C ARG A 130 2.53 -4.38 28.59
N GLU A 131 2.10 -3.40 29.38
CA GLU A 131 1.18 -3.61 30.50
C GLU A 131 -0.11 -4.31 30.06
N LYS A 132 -0.67 -5.17 30.94
CA LYS A 132 -1.79 -6.10 30.69
C LYS A 132 -3.14 -5.44 30.37
N ILE A 133 -3.16 -4.15 30.09
CA ILE A 133 -4.38 -3.34 29.85
C ILE A 133 -5.00 -3.68 28.48
N VAL A 134 -4.23 -4.23 27.54
CA VAL A 134 -4.73 -4.66 26.22
C VAL A 134 -5.03 -6.16 26.22
N ARG A 135 -6.23 -6.54 25.77
CA ARG A 135 -6.68 -7.93 25.61
C ARG A 135 -5.63 -8.72 24.81
N GLN A 136 -4.90 -9.62 25.47
CA GLN A 136 -3.84 -10.38 24.82
C GLN A 136 -4.44 -11.33 23.78
N ARG A 137 -4.00 -11.19 22.52
CA ARG A 137 -4.37 -12.12 21.46
C ARG A 137 -3.87 -13.52 21.84
N ALA A 138 -4.73 -14.53 21.69
CA ALA A 138 -4.36 -15.92 21.96
C ALA A 138 -3.07 -16.30 21.22
N GLU A 139 -2.17 -17.02 21.90
CA GLU A 139 -0.92 -17.49 21.31
C GLU A 139 -1.23 -18.57 20.27
N THR A 140 -0.99 -18.27 19.00
CA THR A 140 -1.27 -19.19 17.90
C THR A 140 -0.02 -19.90 17.38
N ARG A 141 1.19 -19.46 17.76
CA ARG A 141 2.46 -20.01 17.26
C ARG A 141 2.99 -21.09 18.20
N VAL A 142 3.27 -22.26 17.64
CA VAL A 142 3.67 -23.48 18.39
C VAL A 142 5.04 -24.00 17.97
N GLY A 143 5.87 -23.12 17.39
CA GLY A 143 7.20 -23.50 16.92
C GLY A 143 7.19 -24.30 15.62
N CYS A 144 6.16 -24.13 14.78
CA CYS A 144 6.14 -24.83 13.48
C CYS A 144 7.34 -24.42 12.63
N ARG A 145 7.89 -25.38 11.86
CA ARG A 145 9.06 -25.15 10.99
C ARG A 145 8.74 -25.27 9.50
N ALA A 146 7.51 -25.65 9.15
CA ALA A 146 7.09 -25.80 7.77
C ALA A 146 7.20 -24.47 7.02
N MET A 147 7.93 -24.49 5.90
CA MET A 147 8.22 -23.30 5.11
C MET A 147 8.67 -23.64 3.70
N ILE A 148 8.54 -22.67 2.80
CA ILE A 148 9.22 -22.62 1.52
C ILE A 148 10.00 -21.31 1.40
N LEU A 149 11.17 -21.36 0.76
CA LEU A 149 11.98 -20.19 0.42
C LEU A 149 12.15 -20.15 -1.09
N VAL A 150 11.66 -19.10 -1.71
CA VAL A 150 11.88 -18.85 -3.14
C VAL A 150 12.89 -17.74 -3.36
N ARG A 151 13.71 -17.86 -4.39
CA ARG A 151 14.70 -16.85 -4.79
C ARG A 151 14.60 -16.56 -6.27
N LYS A 152 14.91 -15.33 -6.65
CA LYS A 152 14.98 -14.93 -8.05
C LYS A 152 16.33 -15.35 -8.63
N ALA A 153 16.28 -16.24 -9.63
CA ALA A 153 17.43 -16.66 -10.41
C ALA A 153 17.92 -15.53 -11.34
N SER A 154 19.14 -15.65 -11.86
CA SER A 154 19.69 -14.71 -12.85
C SER A 154 18.89 -14.67 -14.15
N SER A 155 18.16 -15.74 -14.47
CA SER A 155 17.21 -15.82 -15.59
C SER A 155 15.97 -14.94 -15.42
N GLY A 156 15.74 -14.39 -14.22
CA GLY A 156 14.57 -13.61 -13.86
C GLY A 156 13.41 -14.43 -13.28
N LYS A 157 13.46 -15.76 -13.40
CA LYS A 157 12.49 -16.69 -12.80
C LYS A 157 12.69 -16.84 -11.30
N TRP A 158 11.68 -17.33 -10.61
CA TRP A 158 11.68 -17.61 -9.18
C TRP A 158 11.79 -19.11 -8.93
N GLU A 159 12.78 -19.54 -8.17
CA GLU A 159 13.02 -20.95 -7.87
C GLU A 159 12.86 -21.28 -6.38
N VAL A 160 12.40 -22.49 -6.06
CA VAL A 160 12.38 -23.01 -4.69
C VAL A 160 13.78 -23.41 -4.26
N THR A 161 14.32 -22.70 -3.27
CA THR A 161 15.67 -22.95 -2.72
C THR A 161 15.66 -23.59 -1.34
N LYS A 162 14.49 -23.69 -0.70
CA LYS A 162 14.31 -24.47 0.53
C LYS A 162 12.85 -24.89 0.64
N PHE A 163 12.62 -26.14 0.98
CA PHE A 163 11.31 -26.65 1.34
C PHE A 163 11.41 -27.49 2.62
N VAL A 164 10.57 -27.18 3.60
CA VAL A 164 10.43 -27.91 4.86
C VAL A 164 8.97 -28.31 4.98
N LYS A 165 8.72 -29.62 4.92
CA LYS A 165 7.37 -30.19 4.92
C LYS A 165 6.84 -30.42 6.33
N GLU A 166 7.73 -30.67 7.30
CA GLU A 166 7.35 -31.15 8.62
C GLU A 166 6.67 -30.06 9.46
N HIS A 167 5.50 -30.42 10.00
CA HIS A 167 4.77 -29.60 10.96
C HIS A 167 4.95 -30.13 12.39
N THR A 168 5.01 -29.23 13.36
CA THR A 168 5.04 -29.58 14.80
C THR A 168 3.64 -29.66 15.42
N HIS A 169 2.60 -29.61 14.60
CA HIS A 169 1.20 -29.61 15.02
C HIS A 169 0.36 -30.41 14.01
N SER A 170 -0.81 -30.86 14.46
CA SER A 170 -1.78 -31.51 13.58
C SER A 170 -2.27 -30.55 12.49
N LEU A 171 -2.56 -31.12 11.34
CA LEU A 171 -3.12 -30.44 10.18
C LEU A 171 -4.57 -30.87 10.04
N THR A 172 -5.43 -29.96 9.59
CA THR A 172 -6.85 -30.26 9.40
C THR A 172 -7.24 -29.91 7.96
N PRO A 173 -7.10 -30.87 7.03
CA PRO A 173 -7.54 -30.71 5.66
C PRO A 173 -9.02 -30.28 5.61
N GLY A 174 -9.36 -29.31 4.77
CA GLY A 174 -10.75 -28.88 4.55
C GLY A 174 -11.31 -27.82 5.52
N LYS A 175 -10.58 -27.42 6.58
CA LYS A 175 -10.99 -26.33 7.52
C LYS A 175 -10.01 -25.16 7.57
N ALA A 176 -9.20 -24.96 6.52
CA ALA A 176 -8.38 -23.75 6.44
C ALA A 176 -9.32 -22.53 6.42
N ARG A 177 -9.29 -21.72 7.49
CA ARG A 177 -10.09 -20.49 7.61
C ARG A 177 -9.73 -19.57 6.46
N ARG A 178 -10.67 -19.38 5.53
CA ARG A 178 -10.51 -18.58 4.30
C ARG A 178 -10.22 -17.11 4.60
N ASP A 179 -10.60 -16.66 5.79
CA ASP A 179 -10.52 -15.28 6.27
C ASP A 179 -9.08 -14.72 6.35
N CYS A 180 -8.03 -15.56 6.33
CA CYS A 180 -6.63 -15.12 6.42
C CYS A 180 -5.85 -15.21 5.10
N ILE A 181 -6.52 -15.57 3.99
CA ILE A 181 -5.85 -15.99 2.74
C ILE A 181 -5.47 -14.81 1.84
N TYR A 182 -6.27 -13.73 1.81
CA TYR A 182 -6.13 -12.69 0.78
C TYR A 182 -5.27 -11.47 1.17
N ASP A 183 -5.11 -11.15 2.46
CA ASP A 183 -4.53 -9.85 2.88
C ASP A 183 -3.01 -9.82 3.07
N GLN A 184 -2.30 -10.93 2.88
CA GLN A 184 -0.87 -10.98 3.24
C GLN A 184 0.09 -10.60 2.11
N TYR A 185 -0.40 -10.52 0.88
CA TYR A 185 0.34 -9.95 -0.23
C TYR A 185 -0.24 -8.55 -0.48
N PRO A 186 0.33 -7.48 0.11
CA PRO A 186 -0.10 -6.13 -0.22
C PRO A 186 0.09 -5.98 -1.74
N ASN A 187 -1.04 -5.84 -2.44
CA ASN A 187 -1.03 -5.73 -3.88
C ASN A 187 -0.14 -4.54 -4.25
N GLU A 188 0.95 -4.77 -4.97
CA GLU A 188 1.84 -3.69 -5.41
C GLU A 188 1.03 -2.58 -6.11
N HIS A 189 -0.08 -2.93 -6.77
CA HIS A 189 -1.01 -1.98 -7.38
C HIS A 189 -1.69 -1.04 -6.37
N ASP A 190 -2.01 -1.48 -5.15
CA ASP A 190 -2.59 -0.60 -4.13
C ASP A 190 -1.56 0.41 -3.63
N LYS A 191 -0.30 -0.03 -3.47
CA LYS A 191 0.80 0.88 -3.11
C LYS A 191 1.11 1.86 -4.22
N ILE A 192 1.08 1.41 -5.48
CA ILE A 192 1.21 2.27 -6.66
C ILE A 192 0.09 3.31 -6.68
N ARG A 193 -1.17 2.90 -6.45
CA ARG A 193 -2.33 3.80 -6.41
C ARG A 193 -2.19 4.84 -5.30
N GLU A 194 -1.84 4.41 -4.10
CA GLU A 194 -1.64 5.29 -2.94
C GLU A 194 -0.51 6.31 -3.18
N LEU A 195 0.66 5.84 -3.62
CA LEU A 195 1.80 6.72 -3.91
C LEU A 195 1.52 7.67 -5.07
N SER A 196 0.79 7.22 -6.09
CA SER A 196 0.35 8.08 -7.20
C SER A 196 -0.59 9.18 -6.71
N GLN A 197 -1.50 8.86 -5.78
CA GLN A 197 -2.38 9.83 -5.16
C GLN A 197 -1.60 10.85 -4.32
N GLN A 198 -0.64 10.40 -3.50
CA GLN A 198 0.24 11.30 -2.73
C GLN A 198 1.06 12.22 -3.65
N LEU A 199 1.64 11.68 -4.72
CA LEU A 199 2.36 12.46 -5.72
C LEU A 199 1.46 13.51 -6.39
N ALA A 200 0.22 13.16 -6.71
CA ALA A 200 -0.75 14.10 -7.29
C ALA A 200 -1.09 15.25 -6.32
N LEU A 201 -1.23 14.96 -5.02
CA LEU A 201 -1.45 15.97 -3.99
C LEU A 201 -0.25 16.91 -3.83
N GLU A 202 0.97 16.37 -3.77
CA GLU A 202 2.18 17.18 -3.69
C GLU A 202 2.37 18.04 -4.94
N LYS A 203 2.08 17.52 -6.14
CA LYS A 203 2.08 18.32 -7.39
C LYS A 203 1.09 19.48 -7.33
N LYS A 204 -0.12 19.27 -6.77
CA LYS A 204 -1.10 20.35 -6.57
C LYS A 204 -0.58 21.40 -5.58
N ARG A 205 0.02 20.98 -4.46
CA ARG A 205 0.60 21.88 -3.46
C ARG A 205 1.76 22.70 -4.04
N ALA A 206 2.65 22.07 -4.81
CA ALA A 206 3.73 22.75 -5.51
C ALA A 206 3.19 23.78 -6.50
N ALA A 207 2.15 23.44 -7.27
CA ALA A 207 1.51 24.38 -8.19
C ALA A 207 0.86 25.57 -7.47
N THR A 208 0.28 25.39 -6.28
CA THR A 208 -0.26 26.50 -5.50
C THR A 208 0.83 27.43 -4.98
N TYR A 209 1.94 26.89 -4.45
CA TYR A 209 3.06 27.73 -4.02
C TYR A 209 3.69 28.49 -5.19
N LYS A 210 3.82 27.83 -6.35
CA LYS A 210 4.30 28.47 -7.57
C LYS A 210 3.45 29.70 -7.95
N ARG A 211 2.11 29.57 -7.94
CA ARG A 211 1.20 30.70 -8.22
C ARG A 211 1.34 31.83 -7.21
N HIS A 212 1.45 31.52 -5.92
CA HIS A 212 1.65 32.55 -4.90
C HIS A 212 2.97 33.30 -5.10
N LEU A 213 4.06 32.60 -5.47
CA LEU A 213 5.33 33.24 -5.78
C LEU A 213 5.22 34.13 -7.02
N GLU A 214 4.59 33.66 -8.09
CA GLU A 214 4.36 34.44 -9.31
C GLU A 214 3.61 35.76 -9.01
N LEU A 215 2.54 35.70 -8.18
CA LEU A 215 1.80 36.89 -7.75
C LEU A 215 2.67 37.89 -6.96
N ILE A 216 3.51 37.39 -6.03
CA ILE A 216 4.40 38.26 -5.25
C ILE A 216 5.41 38.94 -6.18
N PHE A 217 5.96 38.22 -7.15
CA PHE A 217 6.90 38.79 -8.12
C PHE A 217 6.25 39.89 -8.96
N GLU A 218 5.05 39.63 -9.49
CA GLU A 218 4.30 40.61 -10.29
C GLU A 218 4.01 41.89 -9.48
N GLN A 219 3.64 41.74 -8.21
CA GLN A 219 3.40 42.87 -7.33
C GLN A 219 4.67 43.68 -7.00
N ILE A 220 5.83 43.01 -6.88
CA ILE A 220 7.12 43.68 -6.71
C ILE A 220 7.50 44.45 -7.99
N GLU A 221 7.29 43.86 -9.16
CA GLU A 221 7.58 44.49 -10.46
C GLU A 221 6.72 45.75 -10.66
N GLU A 222 5.41 45.66 -10.44
CA GLU A 222 4.49 46.80 -10.51
C GLU A 222 4.89 47.93 -9.55
N HIS A 223 5.26 47.58 -8.31
CA HIS A 223 5.70 48.55 -7.32
C HIS A 223 6.99 49.25 -7.76
N ASN A 224 7.98 48.49 -8.25
CA ASN A 224 9.25 49.02 -8.75
C ASN A 224 9.04 49.95 -9.95
N GLU A 225 8.17 49.58 -10.90
CA GLU A 225 7.83 50.45 -12.02
C GLU A 225 7.17 51.76 -11.56
N SER A 226 6.22 51.68 -10.63
CA SER A 226 5.53 52.84 -10.07
C SER A 226 6.51 53.80 -9.37
N LEU A 227 7.40 53.25 -8.54
CA LEU A 227 8.47 54.02 -7.89
C LEU A 227 9.40 54.67 -8.92
N SER A 228 9.82 53.92 -9.94
CA SER A 228 10.68 54.42 -11.01
C SER A 228 10.04 55.59 -11.75
N LYS A 229 8.76 55.49 -12.11
CA LYS A 229 7.98 56.60 -12.74
C LYS A 229 7.94 57.84 -11.85
N LYS A 230 7.71 57.69 -10.54
CA LYS A 230 7.71 58.81 -9.58
C LYS A 230 9.09 59.47 -9.50
N ILE A 231 10.16 58.68 -9.43
CA ILE A 231 11.55 59.20 -9.41
C ILE A 231 11.83 59.98 -10.69
N GLN A 232 11.49 59.43 -11.86
CA GLN A 232 11.68 60.10 -13.15
C GLN A 232 10.94 61.45 -13.21
N HIS A 233 9.72 61.52 -12.69
CA HIS A 233 8.95 62.76 -12.62
C HIS A 233 9.63 63.82 -11.75
N ILE A 234 10.14 63.42 -10.57
CA ILE A 234 10.90 64.31 -9.67
C ILE A 234 12.17 64.81 -10.37
N VAL A 235 12.95 63.91 -10.98
CA VAL A 235 14.16 64.25 -11.72
C VAL A 235 13.87 65.22 -12.87
N HIS A 236 12.80 64.98 -13.65
CA HIS A 236 12.39 65.87 -14.72
C HIS A 236 11.98 67.25 -14.19
N SER A 237 11.24 67.29 -13.09
CA SER A 237 10.79 68.53 -12.44
C SER A 237 11.98 69.35 -11.92
N VAL A 238 12.94 68.72 -11.23
CA VAL A 238 14.17 69.36 -10.75
C VAL A 238 15.00 69.91 -11.90
N ARG A 239 15.22 69.12 -12.95
CA ARG A 239 15.96 69.57 -14.15
C ARG A 239 15.26 70.73 -14.85
N GLY A 240 13.93 70.75 -14.87
CA GLY A 240 13.14 71.87 -15.39
C GLY A 240 13.29 73.17 -14.56
N MET A 241 13.52 73.04 -13.25
CA MET A 241 13.83 74.19 -12.38
C MET A 241 15.27 74.69 -12.55
N GLU A 242 16.23 73.78 -12.74
CA GLU A 242 17.65 74.12 -12.97
C GLU A 242 17.89 74.83 -14.31
N ASN A 243 17.09 74.52 -15.33
CA ASN A 243 17.22 75.09 -16.68
C ASN A 243 16.48 76.43 -16.90
N LYS A 244 15.79 76.99 -15.89
CA LYS A 244 15.22 78.35 -15.99
C LYS A 244 16.34 79.38 -15.77
N PRO A 245 16.68 80.22 -16.77
CA PRO A 245 17.70 81.24 -16.57
C PRO A 245 17.24 82.21 -15.47
N GLN A 246 18.17 82.58 -14.59
CA GLN A 246 18.02 83.67 -13.62
C GLN A 246 17.79 84.99 -14.38
N GLN A 247 16.56 85.23 -14.84
CA GLN A 247 16.12 86.54 -15.30
C GLN A 247 15.50 87.27 -14.12
N SER A 248 16.34 87.99 -13.38
CA SER A 248 16.17 89.42 -13.04
C SER A 248 17.27 89.84 -12.06
N GLN A 249 18.32 90.47 -12.62
CA GLN A 249 19.03 91.55 -11.94
C GLN A 249 18.10 92.77 -11.93
N THR A 250 17.92 93.44 -10.79
CA THR A 250 18.29 94.86 -10.55
C THR A 250 17.91 95.26 -9.13
#